data_AF-A0A7V5U1V0-F1
#
_entry.id   AF-A0A7V5U1V0-F1
#
_cell.length_a   1.000
_cell.length_b   1.000
_cell.length_c   1.000
_cell.angle_alpha   90.00
_cell.angle_beta   90.00
_cell.angle_gamma   90.00
#
_symmetry.space_group_name_H-M   'P 1'
#
loop_
_entity.id
_entity.type
_entity.pdbx_description
1 polymer ?
#
loop_
_entity_poly.entity_id
_entity_poly.type
_entity_poly.pdbx_seq_one_letter_code
_entity_poly.pdbx_strand_id
1 'polypeptide(L)'
;MKVQKFRARTSMEALAKVKEALGEEAVILSTRRVKEGGKWLYEMTAAVDFDPPEPSLPPRREGFSLVLRELEELKALLKGLEASMAPRSSFFELLVHQGVPPLVLKNFS
;
A
#
# COMPACT_ATOMS: atom_id res chain seq x y z
N MET A 1 -5.85 29.10 9.22
CA MET A 1 -5.89 28.09 10.30
C MET A 1 -7.12 28.17 11.20
N LYS A 2 -7.94 27.10 11.26
CA LYS A 2 -9.00 26.88 12.26
C LYS A 2 -8.74 25.56 12.98
N VAL A 3 -8.59 25.57 14.32
CA VAL A 3 -8.31 24.38 15.14
C VAL A 3 -9.52 24.01 15.99
N GLN A 4 -9.93 22.74 15.98
CA GLN A 4 -11.05 22.23 16.79
C GLN A 4 -10.73 20.86 17.41
N LYS A 5 -11.44 20.55 18.49
CA LYS A 5 -11.34 19.25 19.19
C LYS A 5 -12.62 18.48 19.01
N PHE A 6 -12.50 17.20 18.69
CA PHE A 6 -13.61 16.28 18.44
C PHE A 6 -13.52 15.12 19.39
N ARG A 7 -14.67 14.74 19.97
CA ARG A 7 -14.76 13.63 20.92
C ARG A 7 -15.78 12.60 20.47
N ALA A 8 -15.42 11.33 20.57
CA ALA A 8 -16.32 10.21 20.29
C ALA A 8 -15.95 8.94 21.05
N ARG A 9 -16.80 7.90 20.96
CA ARG A 9 -16.58 6.63 21.66
C ARG A 9 -15.51 5.79 20.99
N THR A 10 -15.39 5.93 19.68
CA THR A 10 -14.38 5.26 18.86
C THR A 10 -13.52 6.28 18.13
N SER A 11 -12.31 5.89 17.74
CA SER A 11 -11.43 6.70 16.89
C SER A 11 -12.07 7.00 15.53
N MET A 12 -12.79 6.03 14.96
CA MET A 12 -13.46 6.17 13.67
C MET A 12 -14.60 7.20 13.72
N GLU A 13 -15.41 7.21 14.78
CA GLU A 13 -16.43 8.24 14.98
C GLU A 13 -15.80 9.63 15.18
N ALA A 14 -14.69 9.72 15.91
CA ALA A 14 -14.00 10.99 16.12
C ALA A 14 -13.45 11.55 14.80
N LEU A 15 -12.89 10.68 13.95
CA LEU A 15 -12.42 11.04 12.61
C LEU A 15 -13.58 11.44 11.69
N ALA A 16 -14.71 10.74 11.73
CA ALA A 16 -15.89 11.08 10.96
C ALA A 16 -16.37 12.51 11.29
N LYS A 17 -16.41 12.87 12.57
CA LYS A 17 -16.74 14.24 13.02
C LYS A 17 -15.73 15.28 12.54
N VAL A 18 -14.44 14.94 12.48
CA VAL A 18 -13.41 15.83 11.92
C VAL A 18 -13.72 16.10 10.45
N LYS A 19 -13.95 15.06 9.65
CA LYS A 19 -14.25 15.17 8.21
C LYS A 19 -15.52 15.96 7.95
N GLU A 20 -16.58 15.70 8.72
CA GLU A 20 -17.86 16.40 8.62
C GLU A 20 -17.73 17.89 8.92
N ALA A 21 -16.91 18.26 9.92
CA ALA A 21 -16.79 19.64 10.37
C ALA A 21 -15.70 20.47 9.69
N LEU A 22 -14.63 19.84 9.20
CA LEU A 22 -13.44 20.53 8.67
C LEU A 22 -13.10 20.12 7.22
N GLY A 23 -13.75 19.11 6.65
CA GLY A 23 -13.46 18.60 5.31
C GLY A 23 -12.37 17.53 5.28
N GLU A 24 -12.08 17.00 4.09
CA GLU A 24 -11.06 15.96 3.90
C GLU A 24 -9.63 16.50 4.06
N GLU A 25 -9.42 17.79 3.83
CA GLU A 25 -8.13 18.48 3.93
C GLU A 25 -7.70 18.77 5.38
N ALA A 26 -8.47 18.32 6.37
CA ALA A 26 -8.19 18.57 7.77
C ALA A 26 -6.98 17.74 8.26
N VAL A 27 -6.01 18.41 8.87
CA VAL A 27 -4.81 17.79 9.46
C VAL A 27 -5.08 17.44 10.92
N ILE A 28 -4.87 16.18 11.31
CA ILE A 28 -4.95 15.74 12.70
C ILE A 28 -3.65 16.10 13.43
N LEU A 29 -3.75 16.96 14.45
CA LEU A 29 -2.62 17.41 15.26
C LEU A 29 -2.31 16.47 16.43
N SER A 30 -3.34 15.90 17.04
CA SER A 30 -3.19 15.04 18.21
C SER A 30 -4.37 14.10 18.35
N THR A 31 -4.10 12.87 18.75
CA THR A 31 -5.13 11.88 19.13
C THR A 31 -4.80 11.34 20.51
N ARG A 32 -5.75 11.41 21.44
CA ARG A 32 -5.58 10.89 22.80
C ARG A 32 -6.86 10.29 23.34
N ARG A 33 -6.74 9.45 24.37
CA ARG A 33 -7.89 8.94 25.13
C ARG A 33 -8.10 9.79 26.37
N VAL A 34 -9.33 10.23 26.58
CA VAL A 34 -9.73 11.04 27.74
C VAL A 34 -10.83 10.31 28.50
N LYS A 35 -10.83 10.45 29.83
CA LYS A 35 -11.89 9.90 30.68
C LYS A 35 -12.85 11.02 31.06
N GLU A 36 -14.11 10.90 30.65
CA GLU A 36 -15.16 11.89 30.92
C GLU A 36 -16.40 11.16 31.45
N GLY A 37 -16.91 11.59 32.61
CA GLY A 37 -18.07 10.92 33.25
C GLY A 37 -17.86 9.42 33.49
N GLY A 38 -16.63 9.00 33.79
CA GLY A 38 -16.27 7.58 34.00
C GLY A 38 -16.07 6.75 32.73
N LYS A 39 -16.37 7.31 31.54
CA LYS A 39 -16.23 6.61 30.25
C LYS A 39 -14.98 7.07 29.51
N TRP A 40 -14.33 6.14 28.82
CA TRP A 40 -13.20 6.46 27.93
C TRP A 40 -13.71 6.94 26.58
N LEU A 41 -13.23 8.09 26.14
CA LEU A 41 -13.51 8.69 24.83
C LEU A 41 -12.21 8.92 24.07
N TYR A 42 -12.29 8.95 22.75
CA TYR A 42 -11.23 9.40 21.86
C TYR A 42 -11.40 10.88 21.60
N GLU A 43 -10.37 11.66 21.90
CA GLU A 43 -10.27 13.08 21.60
C GLU A 43 -9.25 13.30 20.48
N MET A 44 -9.71 13.87 19.37
CA MET A 44 -8.87 14.23 18.23
C MET A 44 -8.84 15.77 18.11
N THR A 45 -7.66 16.35 18.01
CA THR A 45 -7.48 17.76 17.68
C THR A 45 -7.11 17.85 16.21
N ALA A 46 -7.86 18.64 15.45
CA ALA A 46 -7.67 18.80 14.02
C ALA A 46 -7.63 20.28 13.63
N ALA A 47 -6.91 20.59 12.56
CA ALA A 47 -6.78 21.92 12.01
C ALA A 47 -7.03 21.90 10.50
N VAL A 48 -7.60 22.98 9.96
CA VAL A 48 -7.65 23.22 8.51
C VAL A 48 -7.12 24.62 8.23
N ASP A 49 -6.26 24.74 7.23
CA ASP A 49 -5.86 26.02 6.68
C ASP A 49 -6.80 26.41 5.56
N PHE A 50 -7.29 27.65 5.63
CA PHE A 50 -8.10 28.26 4.58
C PHE A 50 -7.14 29.01 3.67
N ASP A 51 -6.21 28.30 3.04
CA ASP A 51 -5.61 28.83 1.83
C ASP A 51 -6.59 28.57 0.67
N PRO A 52 -6.77 29.52 -0.25
CA PRO A 52 -7.58 29.27 -1.44
C PRO A 52 -7.03 28.00 -2.11
N PRO A 53 -7.91 27.08 -2.56
CA PRO A 53 -7.48 25.78 -3.04
C PRO A 53 -6.48 25.98 -4.16
N GLU A 54 -5.23 25.59 -3.93
CA GLU A 54 -4.30 25.37 -5.02
C GLU A 54 -4.95 24.34 -5.95
N PRO A 55 -4.89 24.54 -7.28
CA PRO A 55 -5.54 23.65 -8.23
C PRO A 55 -4.99 22.23 -8.01
N SER A 56 -5.85 21.34 -7.53
CA SER A 56 -5.51 19.93 -7.35
C SER A 56 -5.17 19.35 -8.72
N LEU A 57 -3.87 19.15 -8.95
CA LEU A 57 -3.41 18.47 -10.15
C LEU A 57 -4.05 17.07 -10.14
N PRO A 58 -4.69 16.63 -11.23
CA PRO A 58 -5.25 15.29 -11.29
C PRO A 58 -4.14 14.27 -11.01
N PRO A 59 -4.45 13.14 -10.35
CA PRO A 59 -3.45 12.11 -10.09
C PRO A 59 -2.80 11.74 -11.42
N ARG A 60 -1.49 11.98 -11.53
CA ARG A 60 -0.72 11.76 -12.75
C ARG A 60 -0.66 10.27 -13.06
N ARG A 61 -1.65 9.77 -13.80
CA ARG A 61 -1.80 8.36 -14.21
C ARG A 61 -0.83 7.92 -15.32
N GLU A 62 0.04 8.80 -15.79
CA GLU A 62 0.97 8.51 -16.90
C GLU A 62 1.94 7.37 -16.56
N GLY A 63 2.49 7.34 -15.34
CA GLY A 63 3.47 6.33 -14.94
C GLY A 63 2.94 4.90 -14.90
N PHE A 64 1.67 4.71 -14.55
CA PHE A 64 1.08 3.36 -14.42
C PHE A 64 0.93 2.67 -15.78
N SER A 65 0.62 3.43 -16.83
CA SER A 65 0.50 2.90 -18.20
C SER A 65 1.83 2.41 -18.77
N LEU A 66 2.94 3.11 -18.46
CA LEU A 66 4.28 2.71 -18.88
C LEU A 66 4.73 1.43 -18.16
N VAL A 67 4.49 1.36 -16.84
CA VAL A 67 4.81 0.17 -16.04
C VAL A 67 4.02 -1.06 -16.49
N LEU A 68 2.73 -0.91 -16.80
CA LEU A 68 1.92 -2.03 -17.30
C LEU A 68 2.45 -2.59 -18.62
N ARG A 69 2.91 -1.71 -19.51
CA ARG A 69 3.50 -2.09 -20.79
C ARG A 69 4.82 -2.84 -20.59
N GLU A 70 5.72 -2.32 -19.75
CA GLU A 70 6.98 -3.01 -19.43
C GLU A 70 6.73 -4.40 -18.83
N LEU A 71 5.72 -4.53 -17.97
CA LEU A 71 5.34 -5.81 -17.36
C LEU A 71 4.85 -6.84 -18.40
N GLU A 72 4.11 -6.38 -19.41
CA GLU A 72 3.63 -7.21 -20.50
C GLU A 72 4.76 -7.67 -21.41
N GLU A 73 5.70 -6.77 -21.74
CA GLU A 73 6.92 -7.09 -22.49
C GLU A 73 7.79 -8.12 -21.72
N LEU A 74 7.97 -7.95 -20.42
CA LEU A 74 8.72 -8.88 -19.57
C LEU A 74 8.07 -10.28 -19.55
N LYS A 75 6.74 -10.33 -19.47
CA LYS A 75 5.97 -11.58 -19.49
C LYS A 75 6.09 -12.31 -20.83
N ALA A 76 6.12 -11.58 -21.94
CA ALA A 76 6.30 -12.15 -23.27
C ALA A 76 7.69 -12.78 -23.43
N LEU A 77 8.75 -12.11 -22.97
CA LEU A 77 10.10 -12.64 -22.96
C LEU A 77 10.21 -13.92 -22.12
N LEU A 78 9.61 -13.92 -20.93
CA LEU A 78 9.64 -15.06 -20.02
C LEU A 78 8.93 -16.28 -20.62
N LYS A 79 7.78 -16.07 -21.28
CA LYS A 79 7.08 -17.13 -22.02
C LYS A 79 7.91 -17.68 -23.20
N GLY A 80 8.66 -16.82 -23.88
CA GLY A 80 9.61 -17.23 -24.92
C GLY A 80 10.76 -18.06 -24.37
N LEU A 81 11.28 -17.68 -23.21
CA LEU A 81 12.34 -18.42 -22.51
C LEU A 81 11.83 -19.79 -22.04
N GLU A 82 10.64 -19.85 -21.45
CA GLU A 82 9.98 -21.10 -21.07
C GLU A 82 9.75 -22.02 -22.27
N ALA A 83 9.38 -21.47 -23.43
CA ALA A 83 9.23 -22.25 -24.66
C ALA A 83 10.57 -22.73 -25.24
N SER A 84 11.65 -21.99 -25.03
CA SER A 84 13.02 -22.40 -25.39
C SER A 84 13.62 -23.44 -24.44
N MET A 85 13.10 -23.52 -23.22
CA MET A 85 13.38 -24.59 -22.27
C MET A 85 12.45 -25.78 -22.54
N ALA A 86 12.83 -26.65 -23.49
CA ALA A 86 12.31 -28.02 -23.54
C ALA A 86 12.62 -28.75 -22.19
N PRO A 87 11.88 -29.83 -21.86
CA PRO A 87 11.47 -30.15 -20.49
C PRO A 87 12.64 -30.29 -19.52
N ARG A 88 12.37 -29.94 -18.26
CA ARG A 88 13.20 -29.90 -17.02
C ARG A 88 14.19 -31.04 -16.75
N SER A 89 14.47 -31.97 -17.68
CA SER A 89 15.57 -32.91 -17.59
C SER A 89 16.93 -32.21 -17.70
N SER A 90 17.07 -31.21 -18.58
CA SER A 90 18.36 -30.56 -18.82
C SER A 90 18.88 -29.78 -17.62
N PHE A 91 17.98 -29.15 -16.86
CA PHE A 91 18.37 -28.32 -15.71
C PHE A 91 18.74 -29.16 -14.49
N PHE A 92 18.00 -30.25 -14.23
CA PHE A 92 18.38 -31.22 -13.20
C PHE A 92 19.70 -31.92 -13.55
N GLU A 93 19.90 -32.31 -14.81
CA GLU A 93 21.17 -32.88 -15.26
C GLU A 93 22.33 -31.89 -15.17
N LEU A 94 22.11 -30.62 -15.49
CA LEU A 94 23.11 -29.57 -15.32
C LEU A 94 23.56 -29.42 -13.85
N LEU A 95 22.60 -29.44 -12.91
CA LEU A 95 22.89 -29.34 -11.48
C LEU A 95 23.63 -30.59 -10.96
N VAL A 96 23.26 -31.77 -11.44
CA VAL A 96 23.98 -33.02 -11.12
C VAL A 96 25.40 -32.99 -11.69
N HIS A 97 25.59 -32.51 -12.93
CA HIS A 97 26.92 -32.33 -13.55
C HIS A 97 27.79 -31.29 -12.83
N GLN A 98 27.18 -30.26 -12.21
CA GLN A 98 27.89 -29.30 -11.36
C GLN A 98 28.11 -29.80 -9.91
N GLY A 99 27.79 -31.07 -9.63
CA GLY A 99 28.11 -31.73 -8.36
C GLY A 99 27.05 -31.60 -7.29
N VAL A 100 25.83 -31.16 -7.62
CA VAL A 100 24.72 -31.10 -6.66
C VAL A 100 24.16 -32.51 -6.44
N PRO A 101 24.10 -33.00 -5.19
CA PRO A 101 23.59 -34.33 -4.90
C PRO A 101 22.10 -34.47 -5.26
N PRO A 102 21.68 -35.58 -5.91
CA PRO A 102 20.28 -35.79 -6.33
C PRO A 102 19.25 -35.74 -5.18
N LEU A 103 19.69 -36.02 -3.96
CA LEU A 103 18.86 -35.99 -2.75
C LEU A 103 18.35 -34.58 -2.42
N VAL A 104 19.11 -33.53 -2.75
CA VAL A 104 18.72 -32.12 -2.50
C VAL A 104 17.65 -31.66 -3.49
N LEU A 105 17.71 -32.19 -4.71
CA LEU A 105 16.82 -31.82 -5.81
C LEU A 105 15.41 -32.42 -5.67
N LYS A 106 15.25 -33.49 -4.87
CA LYS A 106 13.97 -34.17 -4.61
C LYS A 106 12.97 -33.33 -3.80
N ASN A 107 13.44 -32.25 -3.15
CA ASN A 107 12.62 -31.35 -2.33
C ASN A 107 11.97 -30.19 -3.12
N PHE A 108 12.21 -30.10 -4.43
CA PHE A 108 11.74 -29.01 -5.29
C PHE A 108 10.70 -29.45 -6.34
N SER A 109 10.14 -30.66 -6.23
CA SER A 109 9.11 -31.19 -7.12
C SER A 109 7.71 -31.16 -6.52
#